data_AF-A0A3C0GMB5-F1
#
_entry.id   AF-A0A3C0GMB5-F1
#
_cell.length_a   1.000
_cell.length_b   1.000
_cell.length_c   1.000
_cell.angle_alpha   90.00
_cell.angle_beta   90.00
_cell.angle_gamma   90.00
#
_symmetry.space_group_name_H-M   'P 1'
#
loop_
_entity.id
_entity.type
_entity.pdbx_description
1 polymer ?
#
loop_
_entity_poly.entity_id
_entity_poly.type
_entity_poly.pdbx_seq_one_letter_code
_entity_poly.pdbx_strand_id
1 'polypeptide(L)'
;MSKCDYKLDVLLESEQEMKDMYWSFLNKRGMFDYIQDIVTPREKENGIRVDFELNYPKTVVTQKIILENQEELLKHIAILSVIK
;
A
#
# COMPACT_ATOMS: atom_id res chain seq x y z
N MET A 1 -10.11 -4.99 4.95
CA MET A 1 -10.91 -3.77 4.69
C MET A 1 -10.67 -3.23 3.28
N SER A 2 -9.46 -2.81 2.86
CA SER A 2 -9.25 -2.20 1.52
C SER A 2 -9.76 -3.01 0.32
N LYS A 3 -9.46 -4.30 0.25
CA LYS A 3 -9.88 -5.18 -0.85
C LYS A 3 -11.39 -5.41 -0.92
N CYS A 4 -12.04 -5.54 0.23
CA CYS A 4 -13.48 -5.83 0.29
C CYS A 4 -14.33 -4.55 0.22
N ASP A 5 -13.92 -3.52 0.95
CA ASP A 5 -14.72 -2.31 1.17
C ASP A 5 -14.46 -1.24 0.10
N TYR A 6 -13.22 -1.14 -0.38
CA TYR A 6 -12.83 -0.14 -1.39
C TYR A 6 -12.50 -0.76 -2.76
N LYS A 7 -12.54 -2.09 -2.89
CA LYS A 7 -12.19 -2.83 -4.11
C LYS A 7 -10.82 -2.44 -4.67
N LEU A 8 -9.88 -2.16 -3.76
CA LEU A 8 -8.50 -1.83 -4.10
C LEU A 8 -7.61 -3.05 -3.87
N ASP A 9 -6.71 -3.30 -4.82
CA ASP A 9 -5.60 -4.23 -4.62
C ASP A 9 -4.52 -3.57 -3.76
N VAL A 10 -3.94 -4.34 -2.84
CA VAL A 10 -2.86 -3.88 -1.97
C VAL A 10 -1.54 -4.37 -2.54
N LEU A 11 -0.70 -3.46 -2.98
CA LEU A 11 0.61 -3.75 -3.54
C LEU A 11 1.69 -3.30 -2.57
N LEU A 12 2.76 -4.10 -2.45
CA LEU A 12 3.96 -3.68 -1.73
C LEU A 12 4.97 -3.15 -2.74
N GLU A 13 5.30 -1.86 -2.66
CA GLU A 13 6.38 -1.31 -3.48
C GLU A 13 7.75 -1.58 -2.84
N SER A 14 8.71 -2.01 -3.66
CA SER A 14 10.08 -2.33 -3.24
C SER A 14 11.08 -2.17 -4.38
N GLU A 15 12.34 -1.90 -4.04
CA GLU A 15 13.43 -1.98 -5.01
C GLU A 15 13.57 -3.40 -5.58
N GLN A 16 14.02 -3.50 -6.83
CA GLN A 16 14.05 -4.76 -7.58
C GLN A 16 14.89 -5.83 -6.87
N GLU A 17 16.00 -5.43 -6.27
CA GLU A 17 16.94 -6.30 -5.56
C GLU A 17 16.37 -6.84 -4.25
N MET A 18 15.32 -6.20 -3.73
CA MET A 18 14.69 -6.56 -2.45
C MET A 18 13.44 -7.43 -2.62
N LYS A 19 12.91 -7.57 -3.84
CA LYS A 19 11.69 -8.35 -4.12
C LYS A 19 11.77 -9.78 -3.57
N ASP A 20 12.86 -10.51 -3.81
CA ASP A 20 13.02 -11.89 -3.35
C ASP A 20 13.05 -11.98 -1.82
N MET A 21 13.70 -11.02 -1.16
CA MET A 21 13.75 -10.94 0.30
C MET A 21 12.36 -10.76 0.88
N TYR A 22 11.60 -9.77 0.37
CA TYR A 22 10.25 -9.51 0.82
C TYR A 22 9.32 -10.67 0.50
N TRP A 23 9.41 -11.26 -0.69
CA TRP A 23 8.61 -12.43 -1.05
C TRP A 23 8.82 -13.58 -0.07
N SER A 24 10.09 -13.92 0.24
CA SER A 24 10.43 -14.97 1.20
C SER A 24 9.90 -14.68 2.61
N PHE A 25 9.97 -13.42 3.06
CA PHE A 25 9.46 -13.00 4.35
C PHE A 25 7.92 -13.06 4.45
N LEU A 26 7.23 -12.57 3.41
CA LEU A 26 5.78 -12.51 3.36
C LEU A 26 5.14 -13.88 3.16
N ASN A 27 5.71 -14.71 2.28
CA ASN A 27 5.19 -16.05 1.97
C ASN A 27 5.13 -16.93 3.22
N LYS A 28 6.21 -16.95 4.01
CA LYS A 28 6.29 -17.75 5.25
C LYS A 28 5.28 -17.33 6.32
N ARG A 29 4.69 -16.14 6.19
CA ARG A 29 3.74 -15.56 7.16
C ARG A 29 2.31 -15.52 6.62
N GLY A 30 2.05 -16.06 5.42
CA GLY A 30 0.72 -16.04 4.80
C GLY A 30 0.24 -14.63 4.42
N MET A 31 1.16 -13.68 4.23
CA MET A 31 0.78 -12.27 4.02
C MET A 31 0.15 -12.01 2.64
N PHE A 32 0.30 -12.95 1.70
CA PHE A 32 -0.32 -12.87 0.36
C PHE A 32 -1.84 -13.03 0.37
N ASP A 33 -2.45 -13.38 1.52
CA ASP A 33 -3.91 -13.27 1.69
C ASP A 33 -4.37 -11.80 1.65
N TYR A 34 -3.47 -10.87 1.96
CA TYR A 34 -3.73 -9.42 2.04
C TYR A 34 -3.00 -8.61 0.97
N ILE A 35 -1.80 -9.03 0.57
CA ILE A 35 -0.97 -8.37 -0.44
C ILE A 35 -1.15 -9.11 -1.77
N GLN A 36 -1.47 -8.35 -2.82
CA GLN A 36 -1.70 -8.88 -4.17
C GLN A 36 -0.41 -9.15 -4.92
N ASP A 37 0.55 -8.23 -4.83
CA ASP A 37 1.86 -8.38 -5.48
C ASP A 37 2.92 -7.46 -4.85
N ILE A 38 4.19 -7.73 -5.18
CA ILE A 38 5.33 -6.87 -4.88
C ILE A 38 5.79 -6.21 -6.18
N VAL A 39 5.65 -4.89 -6.26
CA VAL A 39 5.97 -4.08 -7.44
C VAL A 39 7.19 -3.20 -7.19
N THR A 40 7.78 -2.68 -8.26
CA THR A 40 8.84 -1.68 -8.24
C THR A 40 8.29 -0.29 -8.53
N PRO A 41 8.97 0.78 -8.09
CA PRO A 41 8.62 2.14 -8.49
C PRO A 41 8.61 2.34 -10.03
N ARG A 42 9.35 1.52 -10.78
CA ARG A 42 9.44 1.60 -12.25
C ARG A 42 8.19 1.09 -12.96
N GLU A 43 7.43 0.19 -12.33
CA GLU A 43 6.18 -0.33 -12.89
C GLU A 43 5.08 0.75 -12.89
N LYS A 44 5.23 1.81 -12.06
CA LYS A 44 4.36 3.00 -12.06
C LYS A 44 2.87 2.69 -11.92
N GLU A 45 2.56 1.72 -11.07
CA GLU A 45 1.19 1.36 -10.75
C GLU A 45 0.39 2.59 -10.26
N ASN A 46 -0.80 2.74 -10.83
CA ASN A 46 -1.69 3.85 -10.53
C ASN A 46 -2.60 3.49 -9.36
N GLY A 47 -2.67 4.36 -8.36
CA GLY A 47 -3.47 4.12 -7.17
C GLY A 47 -3.21 5.14 -6.07
N ILE A 48 -3.72 4.82 -4.89
CA ILE A 48 -3.48 5.60 -3.68
C ILE A 48 -2.21 5.05 -3.03
N ARG A 49 -1.24 5.93 -2.79
CA ARG A 49 0.02 5.59 -2.14
C ARG A 49 -0.04 5.95 -0.66
N VAL A 50 0.60 5.15 0.17
CA VAL A 50 0.89 5.50 1.56
C VAL A 50 2.41 5.65 1.64
N ASP A 51 2.88 6.86 1.92
CA ASP A 51 4.30 7.22 1.78
C ASP A 51 4.72 8.19 2.89
N PHE A 52 6.01 8.43 3.04
CA PHE A 52 6.58 9.38 3.99
C PHE A 52 6.56 10.82 3.47
N GLU A 53 6.46 11.00 2.15
CA GLU A 53 6.53 12.30 1.47
C GLU A 53 5.49 12.40 0.34
N LEU A 54 5.12 13.63 -0.04
CA LEU A 54 4.15 13.88 -1.10
C LEU A 54 4.79 13.78 -2.49
N ASN A 55 5.22 12.58 -2.87
CA ASN A 55 5.88 12.31 -4.15
C ASN A 55 4.89 12.19 -5.32
N TYR A 56 3.62 11.90 -5.04
CA TYR A 56 2.60 11.61 -6.05
C TYR A 56 1.26 12.31 -5.71
N PRO A 57 0.39 12.59 -6.71
CA PRO A 57 -0.85 13.34 -6.50
C PRO A 57 -1.88 12.66 -5.59
N LYS A 58 -1.86 11.32 -5.46
CA LYS A 58 -2.77 10.53 -4.62
C LYS A 58 -1.99 9.82 -3.51
N THR A 59 -1.36 10.58 -2.61
CA THR A 59 -0.56 10.04 -1.51
C THR A 59 -1.14 10.43 -0.15
N VAL A 60 -1.31 9.44 0.73
CA VAL A 60 -1.55 9.59 2.16
C VAL A 60 -0.20 9.60 2.86
N VAL A 61 0.20 10.75 3.37
CA VAL A 61 1.52 10.92 4.01
C VAL A 61 1.45 10.48 5.48
N THR A 62 2.33 9.58 5.89
CA THR A 62 2.47 9.17 7.30
C THR A 62 3.87 8.67 7.62
N GLN A 63 4.33 8.92 8.84
CA GLN A 63 5.63 8.47 9.34
C GLN A 63 5.61 7.04 9.88
N LYS A 64 4.43 6.49 10.16
CA LYS A 64 4.25 5.13 10.69
C LYS A 64 2.80 4.67 10.52
N ILE A 65 2.59 3.36 10.49
CA ILE A 65 1.25 2.76 10.56
C ILE A 65 1.15 2.10 11.93
N ILE A 66 0.29 2.65 12.80
CA ILE A 66 0.07 2.20 14.17
C ILE A 66 -1.44 2.18 14.47
N LEU A 67 -1.83 1.58 15.60
CA LEU A 67 -3.24 1.46 15.96
C LEU A 67 -3.92 2.81 16.17
N GLU A 68 -3.17 3.80 16.64
CA GLU A 68 -3.66 5.13 16.98
C GLU A 68 -4.01 5.95 15.74
N ASN A 69 -3.32 5.74 14.61
CA ASN A 69 -3.57 6.49 13.37
C ASN A 69 -4.30 5.67 12.29
N GLN A 70 -4.64 4.41 12.57
CA GLN A 70 -5.28 3.55 11.59
C GLN A 70 -6.60 4.14 11.04
N GLU A 71 -7.44 4.73 11.91
CA GLU A 71 -8.72 5.29 11.49
C GLU A 71 -8.55 6.53 10.61
N GLU A 72 -7.58 7.37 10.92
CA GLU A 72 -7.26 8.55 10.15
C GLU A 72 -6.74 8.17 8.76
N LEU A 73 -5.82 7.20 8.68
CA LEU A 73 -5.29 6.67 7.42
C LEU A 73 -6.42 6.09 6.56
N LEU A 74 -7.32 5.31 7.15
CA LEU A 74 -8.46 4.74 6.44
C LEU A 74 -9.41 5.82 5.89
N LYS A 75 -9.67 6.90 6.66
CA LYS A 75 -10.49 8.03 6.19
C LYS A 75 -9.84 8.73 5.00
N HIS A 76 -8.53 8.98 5.04
CA HIS A 76 -7.82 9.58 3.90
C HIS A 76 -7.86 8.69 2.66
N ILE A 77 -7.63 7.40 2.81
CA ILE A 77 -7.74 6.43 1.70
C ILE A 77 -9.16 6.43 1.13
N ALA A 78 -10.19 6.47 1.97
CA ALA A 78 -11.58 6.50 1.53
C ALA A 78 -11.93 7.77 0.73
N ILE A 79 -11.43 8.94 1.16
CA ILE A 79 -11.65 10.19 0.42
C ILE A 79 -11.00 10.11 -0.97
N LEU A 80 -9.76 9.61 -1.04
CA LEU A 80 -9.02 9.50 -2.29
C LEU A 80 -9.57 8.43 -3.24
N SER A 81 -10.25 7.40 -2.71
CA SER A 81 -10.84 6.33 -3.54
C SER A 81 -12.13 6.74 -4.24
N VAL A 82 -12.84 7.74 -3.72
CA VAL A 82 -14.05 8.31 -4.33
C VAL A 82 -13.70 9.28 -5.47
N ILE A 83 -12.54 9.93 -5.41
CA ILE A 83 -12.06 10.86 -6.44
C ILE A 83 -11.45 10.04 -7.58
N LYS A 84 -12.27 9.73 -8.59
CA LYS A 84 -11.83 9.09 -9.84
C LYS A 84 -10.93 10.02 -10.64
#